data_AF-A0A7X2CDE1-F1
#
_entry.id   AF-A0A7X2CDE1-F1
#
_cell.length_a   1.000
_cell.length_b   1.000
_cell.length_c   1.000
_cell.angle_alpha   90.00
_cell.angle_beta   90.00
_cell.angle_gamma   90.00
#
_symmetry.space_group_name_H-M   'P 1'
#
loop_
_entity.id
_entity.type
_entity.pdbx_description
1 polymer ?
#
loop_
_entity_poly.entity_id
_entity_poly.type
_entity_poly.pdbx_seq_one_letter_code
_entity_poly.pdbx_strand_id
1 'polypeptide(L)'
;MNSIAQRALDRAREIPAATLIVAAANFPPVPELVITGPINRVMELEGRNYAVDVVRSLGSSIQNPLVVASTIRSLTMTATGQPSSHASGIKQVIDLLREAT
;
A
#
# COMPACT_ATOMS: atom_id res chain seq x y z
N MET A 1 -18.28 -25.57 27.30
CA MET A 1 -18.21 -24.28 26.58
C MET A 1 -19.03 -23.26 27.34
N ASN A 2 -18.48 -22.07 27.62
CA ASN A 2 -19.14 -21.05 28.44
C ASN A 2 -20.05 -20.16 27.56
N SER A 3 -21.22 -19.77 28.06
CA SER A 3 -22.28 -19.05 27.32
C SER A 3 -21.83 -17.72 26.71
N ILE A 4 -20.83 -17.07 27.30
CA ILE A 4 -20.22 -15.84 26.77
C ILE A 4 -19.50 -16.10 25.44
N ALA A 5 -18.80 -17.23 25.30
CA ALA A 5 -18.11 -17.59 24.07
C ALA A 5 -19.09 -17.91 22.93
N GLN A 6 -20.21 -18.58 23.25
CA GLN A 6 -21.28 -18.86 22.29
C GLN A 6 -21.90 -17.56 21.78
N ARG A 7 -22.22 -16.63 22.70
CA ARG A 7 -22.83 -15.35 22.38
C ARG A 7 -21.91 -14.44 21.55
N ALA A 8 -20.62 -14.49 21.80
CA ALA A 8 -19.63 -13.78 21.00
C ALA A 8 -19.55 -14.33 19.57
N LEU A 9 -19.61 -15.66 19.41
CA LEU A 9 -19.60 -16.33 18.10
C LEU A 9 -20.88 -16.04 17.31
N ASP A 10 -22.05 -16.07 17.95
CA ASP A 10 -23.33 -15.78 17.29
C ASP A 10 -23.39 -14.32 16.83
N ARG A 11 -22.93 -13.37 17.64
CA ARG A 11 -22.82 -11.95 17.24
C ARG A 11 -21.86 -11.76 16.06
N ALA A 12 -20.76 -12.51 16.01
CA ALA A 12 -19.82 -12.44 14.89
C ALA A 12 -20.43 -12.96 13.58
N ARG A 13 -21.34 -13.94 13.65
CA ARG A 13 -22.08 -14.47 12.49
C ARG A 13 -23.19 -13.55 12.01
N GLU A 14 -23.74 -12.71 12.89
CA GLU A 14 -24.76 -11.70 12.56
C GLU A 14 -24.19 -10.44 11.89
N ILE A 15 -22.86 -10.31 11.75
CA ILE A 15 -22.28 -9.21 10.98
C ILE A 15 -22.71 -9.37 9.52
N PRO A 16 -23.55 -8.48 8.97
CA PRO A 16 -24.04 -8.61 7.61
C PRO A 16 -22.86 -8.55 6.65
N ALA A 17 -22.83 -9.42 5.64
CA ALA A 17 -21.81 -9.39 4.59
C ALA A 17 -21.68 -7.99 3.93
N ALA A 18 -22.77 -7.22 3.88
CA ALA A 18 -22.78 -5.82 3.43
C ALA A 18 -21.88 -4.90 4.28
N THR A 19 -21.81 -5.08 5.60
CA THR A 19 -20.95 -4.29 6.50
C THR A 19 -19.46 -4.56 6.22
N LEU A 20 -19.09 -5.80 5.87
CA LEU A 20 -17.72 -6.16 5.49
C LEU A 20 -17.33 -5.57 4.13
N ILE A 21 -18.28 -5.51 3.18
CA ILE A 21 -18.05 -4.92 1.85
C ILE A 21 -17.89 -3.39 1.92
N VAL A 22 -18.68 -2.71 2.77
CA VAL A 22 -18.60 -1.24 2.94
C VAL A 22 -17.26 -0.81 3.53
N ALA A 23 -16.68 -1.59 4.45
CA ALA A 23 -15.35 -1.28 5.01
C ALA A 23 -14.23 -1.40 3.97
N ALA A 24 -14.33 -2.35 3.03
CA ALA A 24 -13.36 -2.52 1.95
C ALA A 24 -13.50 -1.47 0.83
N ALA A 25 -14.69 -0.89 0.65
CA ALA A 25 -14.99 0.04 -0.45
C ALA A 25 -14.61 1.50 -0.16
N ASN A 26 -14.27 1.86 1.08
CA ASN A 26 -14.08 3.26 1.49
C ASN A 26 -12.63 3.76 1.49
N PHE A 27 -11.69 3.05 0.87
CA PHE A 27 -10.34 3.57 0.72
C PHE A 27 -10.34 4.71 -0.31
N PRO A 28 -9.84 5.92 0.04
CA PRO A 28 -9.73 7.00 -0.93
C PRO A 28 -8.91 6.54 -2.14
N PRO A 29 -9.23 7.02 -3.35
CA PRO A 29 -8.51 6.64 -4.56
C PRO A 29 -7.01 6.91 -4.39
N VAL A 30 -6.17 6.03 -4.96
CA VAL A 30 -4.73 6.22 -4.91
C VAL A 30 -4.41 7.47 -5.75
N PRO A 31 -3.79 8.52 -5.15
CA PRO A 31 -3.51 9.74 -5.88
C PRO A 31 -2.50 9.48 -6.99
N GLU A 32 -2.57 10.28 -8.06
CA GLU A 32 -1.56 10.27 -9.09
C GLU A 32 -0.30 11.01 -8.60
N LEU A 33 0.87 10.39 -8.76
CA LEU A 33 2.15 11.00 -8.42
C LEU A 33 2.58 11.94 -9.55
N VAL A 34 2.32 13.23 -9.37
CA VAL A 34 2.77 14.26 -10.30
C VAL A 34 4.19 14.69 -9.94
N ILE A 35 5.16 14.30 -10.76
CA ILE A 35 6.56 14.70 -10.59
C ILE A 35 6.80 15.97 -11.41
N THR A 36 7.13 17.08 -10.74
CA THR A 36 7.35 18.38 -11.37
C THR A 36 8.71 18.96 -11.04
N GLY A 37 9.21 19.81 -11.94
CA GLY A 37 10.46 20.54 -11.75
C GLY A 37 11.74 19.72 -11.97
N PRO A 38 12.91 20.31 -11.73
CA PRO A 38 14.19 19.63 -11.87
C PRO A 38 14.37 18.54 -10.80
N ILE A 39 14.97 17.42 -11.20
CA ILE A 39 15.22 16.28 -10.31
C ILE A 39 16.64 16.35 -9.76
N ASN A 40 16.76 16.40 -8.44
CA ASN A 40 18.01 16.17 -7.74
C ASN A 40 18.26 14.65 -7.68
N ARG A 41 19.32 14.20 -8.36
CA ARG A 41 19.65 12.77 -8.46
C ARG A 41 19.95 12.11 -7.12
N VAL A 42 20.51 12.82 -6.15
CA VAL A 42 20.82 12.25 -4.83
C VAL A 42 19.51 11.92 -4.10
N MET A 43 18.60 12.88 -4.02
CA MET A 43 17.29 12.67 -3.37
C MET A 43 16.44 11.63 -4.10
N GLU A 44 16.56 11.56 -5.42
CA GLU A 44 15.90 10.51 -6.20
C GLU A 44 16.44 9.12 -5.87
N LEU A 45 17.75 8.96 -5.74
CA LEU A 45 18.34 7.70 -5.32
C LEU A 45 17.95 7.33 -3.89
N GLU A 46 17.85 8.31 -2.98
CA GLU A 46 17.33 8.10 -1.62
C GLU A 46 15.90 7.58 -1.62
N GLY A 47 15.01 8.21 -2.41
CA GLY A 47 13.62 7.76 -2.53
C GLY A 47 13.50 6.36 -3.14
N ARG A 48 14.34 6.05 -4.13
CA ARG A 48 14.42 4.71 -4.72
C ARG A 48 14.91 3.68 -3.70
N ASN A 49 15.97 3.99 -2.95
CA ASN A 49 16.52 3.08 -1.94
C ASN A 49 15.50 2.80 -0.83
N TYR A 50 14.82 3.84 -0.34
CA TYR A 50 13.72 3.70 0.61
C TYR A 50 12.64 2.73 0.10
N ALA A 51 12.16 2.93 -1.12
CA ALA A 51 11.12 2.06 -1.70
C ALA A 51 11.61 0.62 -1.92
N VAL A 52 12.86 0.43 -2.32
CA VAL A 52 13.48 -0.90 -2.44
C VAL A 52 13.56 -1.61 -1.09
N ASP A 53 13.93 -0.91 -0.02
CA ASP A 53 14.02 -1.49 1.31
C ASP A 53 12.64 -1.89 1.85
N VAL A 54 11.60 -1.08 1.58
CA VAL A 54 10.21 -1.46 1.85
C VAL A 54 9.84 -2.75 1.12
N VAL A 55 10.11 -2.84 -0.19
CA VAL A 55 9.81 -4.06 -0.96
C VAL A 55 10.59 -5.28 -0.45
N ARG A 56 11.87 -5.12 -0.14
CA ARG A 56 12.71 -6.19 0.41
C ARG A 56 12.19 -6.69 1.76
N SER A 57 11.67 -5.81 2.60
CA SER A 57 11.13 -6.17 3.91
C SER A 57 9.94 -7.14 3.84
N LEU A 58 9.24 -7.20 2.68
CA LEU A 58 8.11 -8.10 2.47
C LEU A 58 8.52 -9.58 2.31
N GLY A 59 9.78 -9.83 1.92
CA GLY A 59 10.31 -11.17 1.68
C GLY A 59 9.44 -11.98 0.71
N SER A 60 9.12 -13.22 1.08
CA SER A 60 8.29 -14.12 0.26
C SER A 60 6.86 -13.63 0.05
N SER A 61 6.35 -12.72 0.89
CA SER A 61 4.98 -12.20 0.78
C SER A 61 4.74 -11.40 -0.50
N ILE A 62 5.81 -10.94 -1.16
CA ILE A 62 5.72 -10.25 -2.46
C ILE A 62 5.10 -11.11 -3.56
N GLN A 63 5.08 -12.44 -3.40
CA GLN A 63 4.43 -13.35 -4.35
C GLN A 63 2.89 -13.25 -4.31
N ASN A 64 2.32 -12.63 -3.27
CA ASN A 64 0.88 -12.43 -3.15
C ASN A 64 0.47 -11.10 -3.83
N PRO A 65 -0.36 -11.12 -4.90
CA PRO A 65 -0.78 -9.92 -5.60
C PRO A 65 -1.47 -8.88 -4.72
N LEU A 66 -2.18 -9.31 -3.66
CA LEU A 66 -2.84 -8.40 -2.72
C LEU A 66 -1.82 -7.63 -1.87
N VAL A 67 -0.70 -8.27 -1.52
CA VAL A 67 0.40 -7.63 -0.79
C VAL A 67 1.10 -6.62 -1.69
N VAL A 68 1.30 -6.96 -2.98
CA VAL A 68 1.88 -6.02 -3.96
C VAL A 68 0.97 -4.79 -4.12
N ALA A 69 -0.34 -4.98 -4.32
CA ALA A 69 -1.30 -3.89 -4.46
C ALA A 69 -1.35 -2.98 -3.21
N SER A 70 -1.31 -3.57 -2.01
CA SER A 70 -1.23 -2.82 -0.74
C SER A 70 0.07 -2.04 -0.60
N THR A 71 1.19 -2.62 -1.05
CA THR A 71 2.51 -1.98 -1.04
C THR A 71 2.55 -0.80 -2.00
N ILE A 72 2.05 -0.97 -3.23
CA ILE A 72 1.92 0.13 -4.22
C ILE A 72 1.12 1.28 -3.61
N ARG A 73 -0.04 1.00 -3.01
CA ARG A 73 -0.84 2.03 -2.34
C ARG A 73 -0.04 2.75 -1.24
N SER A 74 0.65 2.02 -0.39
CA SER A 74 1.42 2.57 0.73
C SER A 74 2.57 3.47 0.26
N LEU A 75 3.31 3.02 -0.76
CA LEU A 75 4.39 3.81 -1.37
C LEU A 75 3.84 5.07 -2.05
N THR A 76 2.72 4.98 -2.76
CA THR A 76 2.10 6.16 -3.38
C THR A 76 1.65 7.18 -2.34
N MET A 77 1.02 6.73 -1.26
CA MET A 77 0.62 7.63 -0.16
C MET A 77 1.83 8.28 0.49
N THR A 78 2.92 7.53 0.68
CA THR A 78 4.18 8.08 1.20
C THR A 78 4.74 9.15 0.27
N ALA A 79 4.78 8.90 -1.04
CA ALA A 79 5.35 9.82 -2.02
C ALA A 79 4.52 11.12 -2.21
N THR A 80 3.22 11.11 -1.90
CA THR A 80 2.33 12.27 -2.13
C THR A 80 2.73 13.52 -1.33
N GLY A 81 3.37 13.36 -0.17
CA GLY A 81 3.85 14.47 0.66
C GLY A 81 5.35 14.75 0.53
N GLN A 82 6.05 14.07 -0.38
CA GLN A 82 7.51 14.15 -0.49
C GLN A 82 7.94 15.14 -1.58
N PRO A 83 9.16 15.69 -1.48
CA PRO A 83 9.74 16.47 -2.57
C PRO A 83 9.76 15.68 -3.87
N SER A 84 9.50 16.33 -5.02
CA SER A 84 9.35 15.66 -6.32
C SER A 84 10.55 14.79 -6.71
N SER A 85 11.77 15.17 -6.31
CA SER A 85 12.96 14.34 -6.53
C SER A 85 12.89 13.01 -5.78
N HIS A 86 12.51 13.04 -4.50
CA HIS A 86 12.36 11.83 -3.68
C HIS A 86 11.16 10.99 -4.13
N ALA A 87 10.03 11.64 -4.41
CA ALA A 87 8.84 11.01 -4.97
C ALA A 87 9.13 10.33 -6.34
N SER A 88 9.99 10.91 -7.19
CA SER A 88 10.43 10.31 -8.45
C SER A 88 11.10 8.96 -8.23
N GLY A 89 11.99 8.87 -7.23
CA GLY A 89 12.67 7.63 -6.86
C GLY A 89 11.70 6.54 -6.41
N ILE A 90 10.72 6.91 -5.57
CA ILE A 90 9.67 5.98 -5.12
C ILE A 90 8.81 5.53 -6.31
N LYS A 91 8.44 6.47 -7.20
CA LYS A 91 7.61 6.19 -8.38
C LYS A 91 8.24 5.15 -9.30
N GLN A 92 9.56 5.19 -9.51
CA GLN A 92 10.26 4.17 -10.31
C GLN A 92 10.04 2.74 -9.78
N VAL A 93 10.05 2.56 -8.46
CA VAL A 93 9.81 1.24 -7.86
C VAL A 93 8.34 0.85 -7.95
N ILE A 94 7.42 1.80 -7.79
CA ILE A 94 5.98 1.57 -7.99
C ILE A 94 5.69 1.10 -9.42
N ASP A 95 6.28 1.74 -10.42
CA ASP A 95 6.09 1.40 -11.82
C ASP A 95 6.60 -0.02 -12.11
N LEU A 96 7.79 -0.38 -11.59
CA LEU A 96 8.33 -1.74 -11.69
C LEU A 96 7.43 -2.80 -11.03
N LEU A 97 6.85 -2.50 -9.87
CA LEU A 97 5.93 -3.41 -9.19
C LEU A 97 4.65 -3.64 -10.00
N ARG A 98 4.17 -2.61 -10.71
CA ARG A 98 2.98 -2.70 -11.58
C ARG A 98 3.25 -3.51 -12.84
N GLU A 99 4.45 -3.41 -13.40
CA GLU A 99 4.86 -4.20 -14.58
C GLU A 99 5.08 -5.69 -14.25
N ALA A 100 5.45 -5.99 -13.00
CA ALA A 100 5.70 -7.34 -12.53
C ALA A 100 4.43 -8.14 -12.14
N THR A 101 3.26 -7.49 -12.10
CA THR A 101 1.95 -8.08 -11.77
C THR A 101 1.05 -8.15 -12.99
#